data_AF-A0A3C1DAW5-F1
#
_entry.id   AF-A0A3C1DAW5-F1
#
_cell.length_a   1.000
_cell.length_b   1.000
_cell.length_c   1.000
_cell.angle_alpha   90.00
_cell.angle_beta   90.00
_cell.angle_gamma   90.00
#
_symmetry.space_group_name_H-M   'P 1'
#
loop_
_entity.id
_entity.type
_entity.pdbx_description
1 polymer ?
#
loop_
_entity_poly.entity_id
_entity_poly.type
_entity_poly.pdbx_seq_one_letter_code
_entity_poly.pdbx_strand_id
1 'polypeptide(L)' 'ERAVNARFGVSAANDTLPKRLTDTPQDPNDPSTKVPLDAMKRVYYQARGWTQEGRPKISTLKKLKIV' A
#
# COMPACT_ATOMS: atom_id res chain seq x y z
N GLU A 1 10.70 6.77 -7.94
CA GLU A 1 9.61 7.50 -7.25
C GLU A 1 9.44 7.12 -5.79
N ARG A 2 8.96 5.91 -5.43
CA ARG A 2 8.66 5.57 -4.01
C ARG A 2 9.80 5.88 -3.02
N ALA A 3 11.04 5.54 -3.37
CA ALA A 3 12.19 5.81 -2.51
C ALA A 3 12.42 7.31 -2.22
N VAL A 4 12.09 8.18 -3.18
CA VAL A 4 12.14 9.63 -3.02
C VAL A 4 11.02 10.10 -2.09
N ASN A 5 9.78 9.69 -2.34
CA ASN A 5 8.63 10.02 -1.50
C ASN A 5 8.84 9.56 -0.04
N ALA A 6 9.47 8.40 0.15
CA ALA A 6 9.80 7.86 1.46
C ALA A 6 10.80 8.73 2.25
N ARG A 7 11.68 9.48 1.56
CA ARG A 7 12.56 10.49 2.17
C ARG A 7 11.78 11.73 2.61
N PHE A 8 10.69 12.05 1.93
CA PHE A 8 9.75 13.12 2.29
C PHE A 8 8.68 12.69 3.31
N GLY A 9 8.85 11.54 3.97
CA GLY A 9 7.96 11.09 5.03
C GLY A 9 6.79 10.19 4.60
N VAL A 10 6.64 9.90 3.30
CA VAL A 10 5.57 8.99 2.83
C VAL A 10 5.81 7.57 3.34
N SER A 11 4.76 6.97 3.89
CA SER A 11 4.76 5.62 4.48
C SER A 11 3.44 4.90 4.25
N ALA A 12 3.34 3.67 4.74
CA ALA A 12 2.09 2.90 4.71
C ALA A 12 0.89 3.61 5.34
N ALA A 13 1.10 4.57 6.26
CA ALA A 13 0.02 5.38 6.84
C ALA A 13 -0.61 6.36 5.82
N ASN A 14 0.12 6.72 4.76
CA ASN A 14 -0.38 7.60 3.70
C ASN A 14 -1.05 6.81 2.57
N ASP A 15 -0.81 5.50 2.48
CA ASP A 15 -1.41 4.62 1.47
C ASP A 15 -2.82 4.22 1.92
N THR A 16 -3.76 5.16 1.86
CA THR A 16 -5.14 4.99 2.31
C THR A 16 -6.15 5.34 1.22
N LEU A 17 -7.40 4.94 1.42
CA LEU A 17 -8.54 5.36 0.61
C LEU A 17 -9.52 6.16 1.50
N PRO A 18 -10.40 6.98 0.91
CA PRO A 18 -11.50 7.59 1.65
C PRO A 18 -12.35 6.53 2.35
N LYS A 19 -12.76 6.80 3.59
CA LYS A 19 -13.55 5.87 4.43
C LYS A 19 -14.80 5.34 3.75
N ARG A 20 -15.43 6.12 2.87
CA ARG A 20 -16.59 5.70 2.07
C ARG A 20 -16.33 4.40 1.29
N LEU A 21 -15.10 4.15 0.85
CA LEU A 21 -14.75 2.96 0.06
C LEU A 21 -14.38 1.75 0.92
N THR A 22 -13.86 1.97 2.12
CA THR A 22 -13.37 0.90 3.02
C THR A 22 -14.39 0.48 4.06
N ASP A 23 -15.21 1.43 4.52
CA ASP A 23 -16.06 1.26 5.70
C ASP A 23 -17.54 1.10 5.31
N THR A 24 -17.94 1.61 4.14
CA THR A 24 -19.31 1.58 3.64
C THR A 24 -19.44 0.67 2.41
N PRO A 25 -20.33 -0.34 2.43
CA PRO A 25 -20.66 -1.10 1.23
C PRO A 25 -21.19 -0.20 0.11
N GLN A 26 -20.79 -0.46 -1.13
CA GLN A 26 -21.34 0.26 -2.29
C GLN A 26 -22.78 -0.19 -2.57
N ASP A 27 -23.02 -1.50 -2.46
CA ASP A 27 -24.36 -2.07 -2.38
C ASP A 27 -24.67 -2.36 -0.89
N PRO A 28 -25.70 -1.73 -0.30
CA PRO A 28 -26.08 -1.98 1.09
C PRO A 28 -26.38 -3.44 1.43
N ASN A 29 -26.78 -4.24 0.43
CA ASN A 29 -27.11 -5.65 0.60
C ASN A 29 -25.91 -6.59 0.38
N ASP A 30 -24.78 -6.07 -0.11
CA ASP A 30 -23.57 -6.85 -0.34
C ASP A 30 -22.35 -6.23 0.39
N PRO A 31 -22.02 -6.73 1.59
CA PRO A 31 -20.86 -6.28 2.35
C PRO A 31 -19.50 -6.50 1.67
N SER A 32 -19.42 -7.39 0.68
CA SER A 32 -18.19 -7.67 -0.06
C SER A 32 -17.77 -6.53 -0.99
N THR A 33 -18.69 -5.60 -1.26
CA THR A 33 -18.42 -4.40 -2.06
C THR A 33 -17.53 -3.37 -1.36
N LYS A 34 -17.23 -3.56 -0.07
CA LYS A 34 -16.20 -2.79 0.64
C LYS A 34 -14.82 -3.18 0.16
N VAL A 35 -13.95 -2.19 -0.05
CA VAL A 35 -12.57 -2.44 -0.48
C VAL A 35 -11.77 -3.03 0.69
N PRO A 36 -11.22 -4.26 0.59
CA PRO A 36 -10.42 -4.89 1.63
C PRO A 36 -8.97 -4.36 1.60
N LEU A 37 -8.80 -3.06 1.85
CA LEU A 37 -7.57 -2.32 1.58
C LEU A 37 -6.34 -2.90 2.30
N ASP A 38 -6.47 -3.33 3.55
CA ASP A 38 -5.34 -3.88 4.33
C ASP A 38 -4.80 -5.19 3.74
N ALA A 39 -5.71 -6.07 3.30
CA ALA A 39 -5.33 -7.31 2.64
C ALA A 39 -4.64 -7.02 1.31
N MET A 40 -5.20 -6.09 0.52
CA MET A 40 -4.63 -5.67 -0.76
C MET A 40 -3.24 -5.06 -0.59
N LYS A 41 -3.03 -4.17 0.39
CA LYS A 41 -1.74 -3.53 0.68
C LYS A 41 -0.67 -4.57 1.02
N ARG A 42 -1.00 -5.57 1.85
CA ARG A 42 -0.05 -6.62 2.23
C ARG A 42 0.47 -7.36 1.00
N VAL A 43 -0.45 -7.81 0.13
CA VAL A 43 -0.11 -8.52 -1.12
C VAL A 43 0.69 -7.60 -2.05
N TYR A 44 0.26 -6.36 -2.21
CA TYR A 44 0.91 -5.39 -3.08
C TYR A 44 2.35 -5.08 -2.63
N TYR A 45 2.60 -4.84 -1.34
CA TYR A 45 3.95 -4.59 -0.83
C TYR A 45 4.86 -5.79 -0.99
N GLN A 46 4.34 -7.00 -0.71
CA GLN A 46 5.10 -8.23 -0.92
C GLN A 46 5.51 -8.37 -2.39
N ALA A 47 4.58 -8.22 -3.32
CA ALA A 47 4.84 -8.31 -4.75
C ALA A 47 5.85 -7.26 -5.24
N ARG A 48 5.84 -6.05 -4.65
CA ARG A 48 6.78 -4.96 -4.98
C ARG A 48 8.14 -5.09 -4.28
N GLY A 49 8.32 -6.08 -3.40
CA GLY A 49 9.54 -6.21 -2.60
C GLY A 49 9.71 -5.08 -1.59
N TRP A 50 8.60 -4.62 -1.00
CA TRP A 50 8.56 -3.59 0.02
C TRP A 50 8.36 -4.20 1.42
N THR A 51 8.63 -3.41 2.45
CA THR A 51 8.34 -3.74 3.85
C THR A 51 6.88 -3.45 4.18
N GLN A 52 6.42 -3.87 5.36
CA GLN A 52 5.04 -3.61 5.81
C GLN A 52 4.79 -2.11 6.04
N GLU A 53 5.84 -1.34 6.31
CA GLU A 53 5.81 0.13 6.42
C GLU A 53 5.71 0.83 5.06
N GLY A 54 5.59 0.07 3.96
CA GLY A 54 5.44 0.58 2.60
C GLY A 54 6.75 1.15 2.04
N ARG A 55 7.91 0.67 2.50
CA ARG A 55 9.23 1.13 2.04
C ARG A 55 9.90 0.06 1.17
N PRO A 56 10.53 0.41 0.04
CA PRO A 56 11.31 -0.57 -0.72
C PRO A 56 12.43 -1.18 0.14
N LYS A 57 12.57 -2.51 0.11
CA LYS A 57 13.68 -3.20 0.79
C LYS A 57 15.00 -2.81 0.13
N ILE A 58 16.10 -2.85 0.90
CA ILE A 58 17.45 -2.61 0.37
C ILE A 58 17.77 -3.56 -0.80
N SER A 59 17.38 -4.84 -0.69
CA SER A 59 17.55 -5.81 -1.78
C SER A 59 16.84 -5.38 -3.08
N THR A 60 15.64 -4.84 -2.97
CA THR A 60 14.88 -4.29 -4.10
C THR A 60 15.57 -3.06 -4.71
N LEU A 61 16.07 -2.15 -3.88
CA LEU A 61 16.77 -0.96 -4.35
C LEU A 61 18.07 -1.31 -5.08
N LYS A 62 18.86 -2.25 -4.54
CA LYS A 62 20.07 -2.78 -5.19
C LYS A 62 19.76 -3.46 -6.52
N LYS A 63 18.73 -4.32 -6.55
CA LYS A 63 18.27 -5.00 -7.78
C LYS A 63 17.91 -4.00 -8.88
N LEU A 64 17.33 -2.87 -8.50
CA LEU A 64 16.92 -1.79 -9.42
C LEU A 64 18.03 -0.75 -9.69
N LYS A 65 19.24 -0.92 -9.14
CA LYS A 65 20.39 -0.01 -9.31
C LYS A 65 20.10 1.44 -8.89
N ILE A 66 19.26 1.61 -7.87
CA ILE A 66 18.98 2.92 -7.26
C ILE A 66 19.99 3.23 -6.15
N VAL A 67 20.53 2.18 -5.53
CA VAL A 67 21.61 2.19 -4.51
C VAL A 67 22.56 1.03 -4.75
#